data_AF-A0A2P5E545-F1
#
_entry.id   AF-A0A2P5E545-F1
#
_cell.length_a   1.000
_cell.length_b   1.000
_cell.length_c   1.000
_cell.angle_alpha   90.00
_cell.angle_beta   90.00
_cell.angle_gamma   90.00
#
_symmetry.space_group_name_H-M   'P 1'
#
loop_
_entity.id
_entity.type
_entity.pdbx_description
1 polymer ?
#
loop_
_entity_poly.entity_id
_entity_poly.type
_entity_poly.pdbx_seq_one_letter_code
_entity_poly.pdbx_strand_id
1 'polypeptide(L)' 'ICLRWAHEQGVSLIVKSFDKKRIKENLDIFDWKLSQDELHKISEIPQQKGYAALEFVHEAGPYKSAQEFWDGEI' A
#
# COMPACT_ATOMS: atom_id res chain seq x y z
N ILE A 1 -12.95 0.59 0.48
CA ILE A 1 -12.45 -0.66 -0.12
C ILE A 1 -10.97 -0.89 0.21
N CYS A 2 -10.00 -0.12 -0.31
CA CYS A 2 -8.56 -0.38 -0.09
C CYS A 2 -8.16 -0.47 1.40
N LEU A 3 -8.63 0.46 2.23
CA LEU A 3 -8.34 0.45 3.68
C LEU A 3 -8.96 -0.76 4.38
N ARG A 4 -10.17 -1.15 3.97
CA ARG A 4 -10.82 -2.37 4.48
C ARG A 4 -10.02 -3.61 4.11
N TRP A 5 -9.59 -3.73 2.86
CA TRP A 5 -8.78 -4.85 2.38
C TRP A 5 -7.50 -4.98 3.21
N ALA A 6 -6.74 -3.89 3.37
CA ALA A 6 -5.48 -3.92 4.12
C ALA A 6 -5.68 -4.26 5.60
N HIS A 7 -6.76 -3.77 6.22
CA HIS A 7 -7.16 -4.16 7.57
C HIS A 7 -7.46 -5.68 7.66
N GLU A 8 -8.16 -6.26 6.68
CA GLU A 8 -8.41 -7.71 6.62
C GLU A 8 -7.16 -8.56 6.41
N GLN A 9 -6.10 -7.99 5.82
CA GLN A 9 -4.78 -8.63 5.75
C GLN A 9 -4.00 -8.58 7.09
N GLY A 10 -4.57 -7.98 8.14
CA GLY A 10 -3.92 -7.83 9.45
C GLY A 10 -2.91 -6.68 9.52
N VAL A 11 -2.93 -5.75 8.56
CA VAL A 11 -2.00 -4.62 8.50
C VAL A 11 -2.57 -3.42 9.26
N SER A 12 -1.71 -2.74 10.03
CA SER A 12 -2.04 -1.44 10.64
C SER A 12 -1.88 -0.31 9.63
N LEU A 13 -2.84 0.63 9.62
CA LEU A 13 -2.94 1.66 8.59
C LEU A 13 -2.63 3.06 9.14
N ILE A 14 -1.75 3.77 8.44
CA ILE A 14 -1.51 5.20 8.65
C ILE A 14 -2.07 5.94 7.43
N VAL A 15 -3.21 6.61 7.62
CA VAL A 15 -3.89 7.35 6.55
C VAL A 15 -3.74 8.84 6.73
N LYS A 16 -3.46 9.55 5.64
CA LYS A 16 -3.32 11.02 5.64
C LYS A 16 -4.41 11.66 4.81
N SER A 17 -5.09 12.65 5.39
CA SER A 17 -6.03 13.53 4.71
C SER A 17 -6.10 14.87 5.44
N PHE A 18 -6.37 15.95 4.70
CA PHE A 18 -6.75 17.25 5.27
C PHE A 18 -8.25 17.52 5.14
N ASP A 19 -8.96 16.68 4.38
CA ASP A 19 -10.40 16.74 4.21
C ASP A 19 -11.09 15.96 5.35
N LYS A 20 -11.93 16.65 6.13
CA LYS A 20 -12.64 16.08 7.28
C LYS A 20 -13.60 14.97 6.89
N LYS A 21 -14.27 15.08 5.75
CA LYS A 21 -15.18 14.04 5.25
C LYS A 21 -14.38 12.78 4.94
N ARG A 22 -13.25 12.91 4.25
CA ARG A 22 -12.36 11.76 3.98
C ARG A 22 -11.76 11.15 5.24
N ILE A 23 -11.44 11.95 6.26
CA ILE A 23 -10.98 11.42 7.55
C ILE A 23 -12.05 10.53 8.18
N LYS A 24 -13.31 10.98 8.16
CA LYS A 24 -14.43 10.17 8.66
C LYS A 24 -14.61 8.89 7.82
N GLU A 25 -14.66 9.00 6.50
CA GLU A 25 -14.79 7.84 5.60
C GLU A 25 -13.66 6.82 5.76
N ASN A 26 -12.43 7.27 6.07
CA ASN A 26 -11.31 6.38 6.34
C ASN A 26 -11.46 5.58 7.65
N LEU A 27 -12.24 6.08 8.61
CA LEU A 27 -12.55 5.40 9.87
C LEU A 27 -13.78 4.48 9.75
N ASP A 28 -14.67 4.73 8.79
CA ASP A 28 -15.89 3.96 8.54
C ASP A 28 -15.62 2.63 7.80
N ILE A 29 -14.61 1.87 8.24
CA ILE A 29 -14.15 0.61 7.62
C ILE A 29 -14.37 -0.64 8.48
N PHE A 30 -14.86 -0.50 9.71
CA PHE A 30 -14.88 -1.61 10.68
C PHE A 30 -16.18 -2.41 10.68
N ASP A 31 -17.31 -1.77 10.36
CA ASP A 31 -18.65 -2.37 10.49
C ASP A 31 -19.08 -3.25 9.30
N TRP A 32 -18.18 -3.49 8.35
CA TRP A 32 -18.43 -4.31 7.18
C TRP A 32 -17.16 -5.05 6.75
N LYS A 33 -17.32 -6.02 5.85
CA LYS A 33 -16.22 -6.85 5.32
C LYS A 33 -16.34 -7.04 3.82
N LEU A 34 -15.22 -7.36 3.18
CA LEU A 34 -15.23 -7.75 1.77
C LEU A 34 -15.78 -9.18 1.63
N SER A 35 -16.44 -9.43 0.51
CA SER A 35 -16.82 -10.77 0.08
C SER A 35 -15.61 -11.55 -0.45
N GLN A 36 -15.72 -12.87 -0.50
CA GLN A 36 -14.65 -13.73 -1.05
C GLN A 36 -14.38 -13.41 -2.52
N ASP A 37 -15.41 -13.11 -3.30
CA ASP A 37 -15.26 -12.74 -4.71
C ASP A 37 -14.52 -11.40 -4.89
N GLU A 38 -14.76 -10.42 -4.01
CA GLU A 38 -14.01 -9.16 -4.01
C GLU A 38 -12.55 -9.37 -3.61
N LEU A 39 -12.30 -10.18 -2.58
CA LEU A 39 -10.93 -10.53 -2.17
C LEU A 39 -10.17 -11.24 -3.30
N HIS A 40 -10.84 -12.17 -3.99
CA HIS A 40 -10.26 -12.86 -5.14
C HIS A 40 -9.90 -11.87 -6.26
N LYS A 41 -10.81 -10.98 -6.65
CA LYS A 41 -10.52 -9.94 -7.66
C LYS A 41 -9.36 -9.02 -7.27
N ILE A 42 -9.25 -8.66 -5.99
CA ILE A 42 -8.12 -7.84 -5.51
C ILE A 42 -6.80 -8.63 -5.61
N SER A 43 -6.81 -9.93 -5.34
CA SER A 43 -5.61 -10.78 -5.44
C SER A 43 -5.06 -10.91 -6.87
N GLU A 44 -5.90 -10.69 -7.88
CA GLU A 44 -5.51 -10.72 -9.29
C GLU A 44 -4.83 -9.42 -9.76
N ILE A 45 -4.81 -8.38 -8.94
CA ILE A 45 -4.16 -7.11 -9.29
C ILE A 45 -2.64 -7.34 -9.39
N PRO A 46 -2.01 -7.02 -10.54
CA PRO A 46 -0.57 -7.11 -10.69
C PRO A 46 0.15 -6.27 -9.63
N GLN A 47 1.09 -6.91 -8.93
CA GLN A 47 1.86 -6.24 -7.89
C GLN A 47 3.01 -5.44 -8.49
N GLN A 48 3.22 -4.24 -7.96
CA GLN A 48 4.34 -3.35 -8.26
C GLN A 48 4.65 -2.52 -7.02
N LYS A 49 5.92 -2.15 -6.82
CA LYS A 49 6.30 -1.27 -5.71
C LYS A 49 5.65 0.11 -5.88
N GLY A 50 4.83 0.53 -4.91
CA GLY A 50 4.14 1.83 -4.96
C GLY A 50 5.06 3.05 -4.83
N TYR A 51 6.26 2.86 -4.30
CA TYR A 51 7.29 3.89 -4.16
C TYR A 51 8.66 3.24 -4.33
N ALA A 52 9.35 3.59 -5.42
CA ALA A 52 10.63 2.99 -5.79
C ALA A 52 11.83 3.58 -5.04
N ALA A 53 11.65 4.67 -4.30
CA ALA A 53 12.68 5.31 -3.46
C ALA A 53 13.94 5.73 -4.24
N LEU A 54 13.77 6.18 -5.49
CA LEU A 54 14.86 6.53 -6.42
C LEU A 54 15.71 7.71 -5.92
N GLU A 55 15.19 8.55 -5.04
CA GLU A 55 15.95 9.62 -4.39
C GLU A 55 17.11 9.13 -3.51
N PHE A 56 17.10 7.85 -3.11
CA PHE A 56 18.21 7.23 -2.36
C PHE A 56 19.16 6.43 -3.27
N VAL A 57 18.93 6.44 -4.59
CA VAL A 57 19.71 5.71 -5.58
C VAL A 57 20.65 6.67 -6.31
N HIS A 58 21.94 6.35 -6.31
CA HIS A 58 22.95 7.14 -7.00
C HIS A 58 24.18 6.29 -7.32
N GLU A 59 24.85 6.51 -8.47
CA GLU A 59 26.01 5.70 -8.88
C GLU A 59 27.17 5.76 -7.87
N ALA A 60 27.40 6.93 -7.27
CA ALA A 60 28.37 7.14 -6.20
C ALA A 60 27.80 6.90 -4.78
N GLY A 61 26.53 6.49 -4.69
CA GLY A 61 25.84 6.25 -3.43
C GLY A 61 25.97 4.80 -2.94
N PRO A 62 25.42 4.49 -1.75
CA PRO A 62 25.40 3.13 -1.21
C PRO A 62 24.53 2.17 -2.02
N TYR A 63 23.54 2.69 -2.75
CA TYR A 63 22.66 1.91 -3.63
C TYR A 63 22.75 2.47 -5.05
N LYS A 64 23.17 1.63 -6.00
CA LYS A 64 23.39 2.02 -7.40
C LYS A 64 22.19 1.78 -8.29
N SER A 65 21.23 1.01 -7.81
CA SER A 65 19.97 0.74 -8.50
C SER A 65 18.81 0.60 -7.50
N ALA A 66 17.58 0.67 -7.99
CA ALA A 66 16.40 0.42 -7.17
C ALA A 66 16.32 -1.06 -6.73
N GLN A 67 16.84 -1.97 -7.56
CA GLN A 67 16.97 -3.39 -7.23
C GLN A 67 17.89 -3.59 -6.03
N GLU A 68 19.04 -2.90 -6.00
CA GLU A 68 19.94 -2.93 -4.83
C GLU A 68 19.30 -2.32 -3.59
N PHE A 69 18.53 -1.22 -3.73
CA PHE A 69 17.86 -0.59 -2.60
C PHE A 69 16.79 -1.49 -1.97
N TRP A 70 16.07 -2.26 -2.78
CA TRP A 70 14.98 -3.13 -2.34
C TRP A 70 15.36 -4.61 -2.21
N ASP A 71 16.65 -4.97 -2.27
CA ASP A 71 17.12 -6.36 -2.25
C ASP A 71 16.42 -7.26 -3.30
N GLY A 72 16.07 -6.69 -4.46
CA GLY A 72 15.33 -7.35 -5.53
C GLY A 72 13.81 -7.40 -5.36
N GLU A 73 13.25 -6.91 -4.26
CA GLU A 73 11.80 -6.86 -4.00
C GLU A 73 11.13 -5.61 -4.62
N ILE A 74 11.32 -5.36 -5.92
CA ILE A 74 10.76 -4.20 -6.64
C ILE A 74 9.92 -4.58 -7.86
#